data_AF-A0A3D2EPU8-F1
#
_entry.id   AF-A0A3D2EPU8-F1
#
_cell.length_a   1.000
_cell.length_b   1.000
_cell.length_c   1.000
_cell.angle_alpha   90.00
_cell.angle_beta   90.00
_cell.angle_gamma   90.00
#
_symmetry.space_group_name_H-M   'P 1'
#
loop_
_entity.id
_entity.type
_entity.pdbx_description
1 polymer ?
#
loop_
_entity_poly.entity_id
_entity_poly.type
_entity_poly.pdbx_seq_one_letter_code
_entity_poly.pdbx_strand_id
1 'polypeptide(L)'
;MAFQCGFSEIHLDDELVSRHGEEAWRRATDVAPDQLYTKSGKAPSIWDERHRHRVKIQSLTAAEAFEALQESTNAVLLDVRTTAEWQFVGRPAFERSVGIQWQTFPYGAANPSFLEEVSEAGLTQETPIFVLCRSGVRSLAAAEALKEAGYKDLTNVSDGFEGAKNASGRRGLLNGWKAANLPWNQD
;
A
#
# COMPACT_ATOMS: atom_id res chain seq x y z
N MET A 1 1.34 31.00 -10.82
CA MET A 1 0.40 29.97 -11.31
C MET A 1 0.83 28.66 -10.66
N ALA A 2 0.05 28.18 -9.69
CA ALA A 2 0.35 26.96 -8.96
C ALA A 2 -0.20 25.76 -9.71
N PHE A 3 0.63 24.74 -9.95
CA PHE A 3 0.16 23.40 -10.30
C PHE A 3 0.45 22.47 -9.15
N GLN A 4 -0.65 22.04 -8.56
CA GLN A 4 -0.77 21.03 -7.54
C GLN A 4 -0.70 19.66 -8.21
N CYS A 5 0.29 18.85 -7.89
CA CYS A 5 0.23 17.41 -8.03
C CYS A 5 1.05 16.79 -6.90
N GLY A 6 0.34 16.33 -5.88
CA GLY A 6 0.90 15.64 -4.73
C GLY A 6 1.17 14.15 -5.01
N PHE A 7 1.99 13.59 -4.12
CA PHE A 7 2.23 12.18 -3.86
C PHE A 7 3.16 11.41 -4.84
N SER A 8 4.42 11.37 -4.40
CA SER A 8 5.45 10.32 -4.49
C SER A 8 5.81 9.71 -5.86
N GLU A 9 6.99 10.07 -6.33
CA GLU A 9 7.85 9.18 -7.11
C GLU A 9 8.35 8.05 -6.19
N ILE A 10 8.20 6.80 -6.66
CA ILE A 10 8.86 5.61 -6.11
C ILE A 10 9.60 5.00 -7.31
N HIS A 11 10.90 4.76 -7.20
CA HIS A 11 11.65 3.83 -8.06
C HIS A 11 12.48 2.92 -7.15
N LEU A 12 12.10 1.63 -7.05
CA LEU A 12 12.58 0.45 -7.79
C LEU A 12 13.77 -0.22 -7.08
N ASP A 13 13.61 -1.52 -6.85
CA ASP A 13 14.42 -2.47 -6.07
C ASP A 13 15.49 -3.23 -6.90
N ASP A 14 16.32 -3.98 -6.17
CA ASP A 14 17.74 -4.25 -6.42
C ASP A 14 18.10 -5.11 -7.66
N GLU A 15 17.15 -5.75 -8.32
CA GLU A 15 17.45 -6.57 -9.51
C GLU A 15 17.74 -5.70 -10.75
N LEU A 16 17.17 -4.48 -10.79
CA LEU A 16 17.36 -3.49 -11.85
C LEU A 16 18.73 -2.78 -11.77
N VAL A 17 19.32 -2.76 -10.58
CA VAL A 17 20.70 -2.28 -10.31
C VAL A 17 21.74 -3.23 -10.90
N SER A 18 21.43 -4.53 -10.98
CA SER A 18 22.36 -5.55 -11.51
C SER A 18 22.60 -5.46 -13.03
N ARG A 19 21.62 -4.98 -13.82
CA ARG A 19 21.70 -4.94 -15.31
C ARG A 19 22.38 -3.69 -15.88
N HIS A 20 22.50 -2.59 -15.13
CA HIS A 20 23.01 -1.31 -15.65
C HIS A 20 24.28 -0.79 -14.97
N GLY A 21 24.85 -1.55 -14.02
CA GLY A 21 26.09 -1.21 -13.35
C GLY A 21 25.90 -0.11 -12.30
N GLU A 22 26.25 -0.45 -11.06
CA GLU A 22 26.20 0.37 -9.83
C GLU A 22 26.72 1.81 -9.99
N GLU A 23 27.68 2.02 -10.91
CA GLU A 23 28.30 3.32 -11.16
C GLU A 23 27.39 4.34 -11.83
N ALA A 24 26.45 3.91 -12.68
CA ALA A 24 25.52 4.84 -13.34
C ALA A 24 24.54 5.45 -12.33
N TRP A 25 24.20 4.70 -11.27
CA TRP A 25 23.30 5.13 -10.21
C TRP A 25 24.03 6.03 -9.19
N ARG A 26 25.25 5.67 -8.78
CA ARG A 26 26.09 6.50 -7.88
C ARG A 26 26.42 7.88 -8.48
N ARG A 27 26.49 8.00 -9.81
CA ARG A 27 26.72 9.30 -10.47
C ARG A 27 25.47 10.20 -10.50
N ALA A 28 24.28 9.64 -10.30
CA ALA A 28 23.00 10.36 -10.38
C ALA A 28 22.50 10.86 -9.02
N THR A 29 22.90 10.24 -7.91
CA THR A 29 22.48 10.67 -6.57
C THR A 29 23.50 10.35 -5.47
N ASP A 30 23.86 11.37 -4.68
CA ASP A 30 24.85 11.31 -3.59
C ASP A 30 24.25 10.95 -2.21
N VAL A 31 23.08 10.29 -2.15
CA VAL A 31 22.29 10.14 -0.91
C VAL A 31 21.87 8.69 -0.67
N ALA A 32 22.15 8.17 0.53
CA ALA A 32 21.82 6.81 0.95
C ALA A 32 20.30 6.57 1.07
N PRO A 33 19.79 5.33 0.93
CA PRO A 33 18.34 5.04 0.86
C PRO A 33 17.55 5.41 2.12
N ASP A 34 18.16 5.33 3.30
CA ASP A 34 17.59 5.72 4.59
C ASP A 34 17.47 7.26 4.76
N GLN A 35 18.17 8.03 3.93
CA GLN A 35 18.17 9.49 3.93
C GLN A 35 17.08 10.11 3.02
N LEU A 36 16.31 9.30 2.29
CA LEU A 36 15.23 9.81 1.43
C LEU A 36 14.05 10.42 2.21
N TYR A 37 13.94 10.16 3.51
CA TYR A 37 12.85 10.65 4.37
C TYR A 37 13.18 11.86 5.25
N THR A 38 14.44 12.32 5.31
CA THR A 38 14.86 13.37 6.26
C THR A 38 15.51 14.58 5.60
N LYS A 39 15.21 14.85 4.33
CA LYS A 39 15.85 15.93 3.55
C LYS A 39 15.35 17.34 3.93
N SER A 40 15.53 17.74 5.17
CA SER A 40 15.83 19.12 5.51
C SER A 40 16.56 19.12 6.84
N GLY A 41 17.85 19.45 6.86
CA GLY A 41 18.65 19.61 8.09
C GLY A 41 18.20 20.80 8.95
N LYS A 42 16.91 20.94 9.21
CA LYS A 42 16.33 21.80 10.25
C LYS A 42 16.17 20.96 11.50
N ALA A 43 16.32 21.59 12.67
CA ALA A 43 15.93 20.98 13.93
C ALA A 43 14.50 20.40 13.83
N PRO A 44 14.18 19.30 14.54
CA PRO A 44 12.94 18.55 14.34
C PRO A 44 11.78 19.52 14.35
N SER A 45 11.13 19.67 13.20
CA SER A 45 10.00 20.58 13.12
C SER A 45 8.81 19.85 13.76
N ILE A 46 7.82 20.59 14.24
CA ILE A 46 6.51 20.07 14.68
C ILE A 46 5.85 19.08 13.67
N TRP A 47 6.36 19.00 12.43
CA TRP A 47 5.98 18.02 11.42
C TRP A 47 6.62 16.62 11.60
N ASP A 48 7.79 16.49 12.24
CA ASP A 48 8.48 15.21 12.47
C ASP A 48 7.81 14.35 13.56
N GLU A 49 7.12 14.97 14.51
CA GLU A 49 6.38 14.23 15.54
C GLU A 49 5.09 13.57 15.02
N ARG A 50 4.51 14.11 13.93
CA ARG A 50 3.29 13.61 13.31
C ARG A 50 3.52 12.46 12.31
N HIS A 51 4.76 12.27 11.85
CA HIS A 51 5.13 11.21 10.89
C HIS A 51 5.92 10.07 11.53
N ARG A 52 6.05 10.08 12.87
CA ARG A 52 6.34 8.83 13.57
C ARG A 52 5.10 7.97 13.43
N HIS A 53 5.10 7.02 12.50
CA HIS A 53 4.18 5.89 12.55
C HIS A 53 4.37 5.25 13.94
N ARG A 54 3.50 5.63 14.89
CA ARG A 54 3.61 5.24 16.30
C ARG A 54 3.36 3.74 16.46
N VAL A 55 2.72 3.15 15.45
CA VAL A 55 2.34 1.75 15.38
C VAL A 55 3.21 1.04 14.35
N LYS A 56 3.89 -0.01 14.77
CA LYS A 56 4.63 -0.90 13.86
C LYS A 56 3.65 -1.87 13.21
N ILE A 57 3.42 -1.71 11.91
CA ILE A 57 2.63 -2.63 11.06
C ILE A 57 3.59 -3.39 10.15
N GLN A 58 3.42 -4.70 10.04
CA GLN A 58 4.19 -5.52 9.08
C GLN A 58 3.86 -5.08 7.66
N SER A 59 4.85 -5.03 6.78
CA SER A 59 4.64 -4.76 5.35
C SER A 59 5.27 -5.88 4.55
N LEU A 60 4.49 -6.46 3.63
CA LEU A 60 4.89 -7.49 2.70
C LEU A 60 4.60 -7.04 1.27
N THR A 61 5.42 -7.48 0.33
CA THR A 61 5.15 -7.33 -1.11
C THR A 61 3.85 -8.05 -1.50
N ALA A 62 3.31 -7.75 -2.68
CA ALA A 62 2.09 -8.43 -3.13
C ALA A 62 2.27 -9.95 -3.23
N ALA A 63 3.44 -10.42 -3.68
CA ALA A 63 3.76 -11.85 -3.80
C ALA A 63 3.85 -12.53 -2.43
N GLU A 64 4.65 -11.98 -1.51
CA GLU A 64 4.78 -12.51 -0.14
C GLU A 64 3.44 -12.51 0.62
N ALA A 65 2.63 -11.46 0.45
CA ALA A 65 1.31 -11.38 1.03
C ALA A 65 0.38 -12.48 0.50
N PHE A 66 0.43 -12.77 -0.80
CA PHE A 66 -0.39 -13.81 -1.41
C PHE A 66 0.05 -15.22 -0.98
N GLU A 67 1.34 -15.47 -0.82
CA GLU A 67 1.86 -16.72 -0.24
C GLU A 67 1.33 -16.90 1.19
N ALA A 68 1.50 -15.89 2.05
CA ALA A 68 1.02 -15.93 3.43
C ALA A 68 -0.52 -16.09 3.53
N LEU A 69 -1.28 -15.47 2.62
CA LEU A 69 -2.74 -15.62 2.53
C LEU A 69 -3.19 -17.04 2.17
N GLN A 70 -2.41 -17.74 1.34
CA GLN A 70 -2.69 -19.14 0.97
C GLN A 70 -2.35 -20.11 2.11
N GLU A 71 -1.28 -19.83 2.87
CA GLU A 71 -0.87 -20.66 4.01
C GLU A 71 -1.80 -20.51 5.22
N SER A 72 -2.44 -19.34 5.37
CA SER A 72 -3.39 -19.10 6.44
C SER A 72 -4.77 -19.66 6.13
N THR A 73 -5.41 -20.26 7.13
CA THR A 73 -6.78 -20.80 7.02
C THR A 73 -7.87 -19.74 7.17
N ASN A 74 -7.56 -18.61 7.82
CA ASN A 74 -8.55 -17.60 8.19
C ASN A 74 -8.13 -16.15 7.89
N ALA A 75 -6.97 -15.94 7.25
CA ALA A 75 -6.57 -14.60 6.83
C ALA A 75 -7.48 -14.05 5.73
N VAL A 76 -7.77 -12.75 5.85
CA VAL A 76 -8.64 -11.99 4.95
C VAL A 76 -7.81 -10.96 4.19
N LEU A 77 -8.07 -10.83 2.89
CA LEU A 77 -7.53 -9.75 2.07
C LEU A 77 -8.54 -8.59 2.02
N LEU A 78 -8.28 -7.53 2.78
CA LEU A 78 -9.11 -6.33 2.82
C LEU A 78 -8.67 -5.34 1.72
N ASP A 79 -9.41 -5.30 0.62
CA ASP A 79 -9.22 -4.31 -0.45
C ASP A 79 -9.87 -2.98 -0.04
N VAL A 80 -9.05 -1.99 0.31
CA VAL A 80 -9.49 -0.67 0.77
C VAL A 80 -9.56 0.40 -0.32
N ARG A 81 -9.43 -0.03 -1.59
CA ARG A 81 -9.61 0.87 -2.73
C ARG A 81 -11.08 1.29 -2.85
N THR A 82 -11.31 2.28 -3.71
CA THR A 82 -12.66 2.77 -4.01
C THR A 82 -13.44 1.77 -4.86
N THR A 83 -14.76 1.84 -4.83
CA THR A 83 -15.64 1.09 -5.74
C THR A 83 -15.33 1.35 -7.21
N ALA A 84 -14.97 2.60 -7.54
CA ALA A 84 -14.53 2.97 -8.89
C ALA A 84 -13.25 2.22 -9.30
N GLU A 85 -12.27 2.10 -8.39
CA GLU A 85 -11.07 1.30 -8.66
C GLU A 85 -11.41 -0.19 -8.87
N TRP A 86 -12.32 -0.76 -8.09
CA TRP A 86 -12.75 -2.14 -8.28
C TRP A 86 -13.40 -2.37 -9.66
N GLN A 87 -14.29 -1.47 -10.08
CA GLN A 87 -15.02 -1.57 -11.34
C GLN A 87 -14.13 -1.33 -12.57
N PHE A 88 -13.29 -0.29 -12.54
CA PHE A 88 -12.55 0.14 -13.73
C PHE A 88 -11.13 -0.41 -13.82
N VAL A 89 -10.58 -0.96 -12.74
CA VAL A 89 -9.23 -1.54 -12.71
C VAL A 89 -9.25 -3.05 -12.46
N GLY A 90 -10.30 -3.57 -11.81
CA GLY A 90 -10.41 -4.97 -11.39
C GLY A 90 -10.08 -5.19 -9.92
N ARG A 91 -10.23 -6.43 -9.46
CA ARG A 91 -10.09 -6.86 -8.06
C ARG A 91 -9.22 -8.12 -7.93
N PRO A 92 -8.54 -8.33 -6.79
CA PRO A 92 -7.92 -9.61 -6.49
C PRO A 92 -8.93 -10.76 -6.59
N ALA A 93 -8.57 -11.82 -7.29
CA ALA A 93 -9.39 -13.03 -7.40
C ALA A 93 -8.99 -13.99 -6.26
N PHE A 94 -9.37 -13.63 -5.05
CA PHE A 94 -9.13 -14.42 -3.83
C PHE A 94 -10.43 -14.56 -3.04
N GLU A 95 -10.79 -15.79 -2.67
CA GLU A 95 -12.10 -16.12 -2.08
C GLU A 95 -12.39 -15.35 -0.79
N ARG A 96 -11.37 -15.14 0.05
CA ARG A 96 -11.46 -14.40 1.32
C ARG A 96 -11.08 -12.93 1.14
N SER A 97 -11.35 -12.37 -0.04
CA SER A 97 -11.18 -10.92 -0.27
C SER A 97 -12.47 -10.17 0.05
N VAL A 98 -12.35 -9.11 0.84
CA VAL A 98 -13.45 -8.23 1.24
C VAL A 98 -13.12 -6.81 0.78
N GLY A 99 -14.07 -6.12 0.17
CA GLY A 99 -13.88 -4.74 -0.28
C GLY A 99 -14.59 -3.75 0.64
N ILE A 100 -13.83 -2.88 1.29
CA ILE A 100 -14.35 -1.83 2.19
C ILE A 100 -13.55 -0.57 1.97
N GLN A 101 -14.19 0.50 1.50
CA GLN A 101 -13.47 1.70 1.06
C GLN A 101 -12.89 2.44 2.26
N TRP A 102 -11.56 2.64 2.28
CA TRP A 102 -10.92 3.52 3.29
C TRP A 102 -11.23 4.99 3.03
N GLN A 103 -11.32 5.37 1.75
CA GLN A 103 -11.66 6.72 1.31
C GLN A 103 -12.84 6.66 0.35
N THR A 104 -13.73 7.65 0.44
CA THR A 104 -14.89 7.77 -0.43
C THR A 104 -14.53 8.45 -1.74
N PHE A 105 -15.13 7.98 -2.83
CA PHE A 105 -15.09 8.65 -4.13
C PHE A 105 -16.27 9.64 -4.26
N PRO A 106 -16.14 10.78 -4.95
CA PRO A 106 -14.97 11.30 -5.68
C PRO A 106 -14.01 12.15 -4.85
N TYR A 107 -14.39 12.53 -3.63
CA TYR A 107 -13.71 13.59 -2.88
C TYR A 107 -12.49 13.11 -2.08
N GLY A 108 -12.26 11.80 -1.98
CA GLY A 108 -11.11 11.22 -1.28
C GLY A 108 -11.15 11.39 0.23
N ALA A 109 -12.31 11.75 0.79
CA ALA A 109 -12.49 11.90 2.24
C ALA A 109 -12.41 10.53 2.91
N ALA A 110 -11.88 10.45 4.13
CA ALA A 110 -11.91 9.23 4.92
C ALA A 110 -13.35 8.74 5.08
N ASN A 111 -13.58 7.43 4.97
CA ASN A 111 -14.88 6.83 5.21
C ASN A 111 -15.15 6.80 6.72
N PRO A 112 -16.13 7.58 7.25
CA PRO A 112 -16.41 7.59 8.69
C PRO A 112 -16.96 6.25 9.20
N SER A 113 -17.56 5.44 8.32
CA SER A 113 -18.12 4.12 8.64
C SER A 113 -17.12 2.98 8.44
N PHE A 114 -15.86 3.26 8.13
CA PHE A 114 -14.87 2.22 7.79
C PHE A 114 -14.76 1.12 8.86
N LEU A 115 -14.62 1.48 10.14
CA LEU A 115 -14.46 0.49 11.21
C LEU A 115 -15.75 -0.30 11.48
N GLU A 116 -16.91 0.34 11.30
CA GLU A 116 -18.23 -0.29 11.40
C GLU A 116 -18.40 -1.32 10.28
N GLU A 117 -18.16 -0.93 9.03
CA GLU A 117 -18.22 -1.80 7.86
C GLU A 117 -17.27 -3.01 7.99
N VAL A 118 -16.06 -2.82 8.54
CA VAL A 118 -15.11 -3.93 8.79
C VAL A 118 -15.70 -4.92 9.79
N SER A 119 -16.28 -4.43 10.88
CA SER A 119 -16.92 -5.29 11.88
C SER A 119 -18.15 -6.01 11.32
N GLU A 120 -18.99 -5.32 10.54
CA GLU A 120 -20.19 -5.88 9.90
C GLU A 120 -19.85 -6.94 8.84
N ALA A 121 -18.69 -6.81 8.19
CA ALA A 121 -18.15 -7.83 7.30
C ALA A 121 -17.66 -9.10 8.04
N GLY A 122 -17.77 -9.14 9.37
CA GLY A 122 -17.40 -10.30 10.19
C GLY A 122 -15.91 -10.40 10.52
N LEU A 123 -15.11 -9.36 10.22
CA LEU A 123 -13.72 -9.30 10.62
C LEU A 123 -13.66 -8.92 12.10
N THR A 124 -13.05 -9.79 12.91
CA THR A 124 -12.87 -9.58 14.34
C THR A 124 -11.46 -9.05 14.64
N GLN A 125 -11.22 -8.54 15.85
CA GLN A 125 -9.90 -8.07 16.27
C GLN A 125 -8.80 -9.16 16.24
N GLU A 126 -9.19 -10.44 16.23
CA GLU A 126 -8.28 -11.59 16.11
C GLU A 126 -8.10 -12.07 14.65
N THR A 127 -8.84 -11.51 13.69
CA THR A 127 -8.74 -11.90 12.28
C THR A 127 -7.41 -11.38 11.72
N PRO A 128 -6.58 -12.24 11.10
CA PRO A 128 -5.43 -11.78 10.33
C PRO A 128 -5.88 -11.03 9.09
N ILE A 129 -5.51 -9.75 8.96
CA ILE A 129 -5.97 -8.90 7.86
C ILE A 129 -4.79 -8.38 7.05
N PHE A 130 -4.81 -8.68 5.76
CA PHE A 130 -3.90 -8.15 4.76
C PHE A 130 -4.60 -6.99 4.06
N VAL A 131 -4.09 -5.77 4.25
CA VAL A 131 -4.73 -4.55 3.75
C VAL A 131 -4.12 -4.17 2.41
N LEU A 132 -4.96 -4.06 1.38
CA LEU A 132 -4.57 -3.78 0.01
C LEU A 132 -5.14 -2.46 -0.46
N CYS A 133 -4.30 -1.58 -1.03
CA CYS A 133 -4.77 -0.44 -1.79
C CYS A 133 -4.17 -0.43 -3.21
N ARG A 134 -4.15 0.70 -3.91
CA ARG A 134 -3.52 0.78 -5.24
C ARG A 134 -2.00 0.60 -5.23
N SER A 135 -1.31 1.14 -4.23
CA SER A 135 0.16 1.24 -4.21
C SER A 135 0.76 1.32 -2.79
N GLY A 136 0.18 0.61 -1.81
CA GLY A 136 0.67 0.53 -0.42
C GLY A 136 0.39 1.69 0.53
N VAL A 137 0.17 2.92 0.05
CA VAL A 137 0.10 4.10 0.94
C VAL A 137 -1.20 4.16 1.76
N ARG A 138 -2.36 4.00 1.11
CA ARG A 138 -3.67 4.08 1.78
C ARG A 138 -3.93 2.86 2.66
N SER A 139 -3.37 1.71 2.29
CA SER A 139 -3.49 0.47 3.05
C SER A 139 -2.74 0.54 4.38
N LEU A 140 -1.57 1.20 4.41
CA LEU A 140 -0.88 1.45 5.67
C LEU A 140 -1.73 2.31 6.62
N ALA A 141 -2.29 3.42 6.14
CA ALA A 141 -3.14 4.29 6.95
C ALA A 141 -4.40 3.57 7.48
N ALA A 142 -5.04 2.75 6.64
CA ALA A 142 -6.20 1.96 7.06
C ALA A 142 -5.82 0.88 8.09
N ALA A 143 -4.64 0.25 7.93
CA ALA A 143 -4.11 -0.70 8.92
C ALA A 143 -3.80 -0.01 10.27
N GLU A 144 -3.26 1.20 10.26
CA GLU A 144 -3.05 1.96 11.50
C GLU A 144 -4.37 2.24 12.23
N ALA A 145 -5.42 2.66 11.51
CA ALA A 145 -6.74 2.87 12.07
C ALA A 145 -7.35 1.57 12.65
N LEU A 146 -7.16 0.43 11.96
CA LEU A 146 -7.56 -0.89 12.49
C LEU A 146 -6.78 -1.23 13.76
N LYS A 147 -5.47 -0.95 13.82
CA LYS A 147 -4.69 -1.20 15.02
C LYS A 147 -5.19 -0.37 16.20
N GLU A 148 -5.45 0.91 15.98
CA GLU A 148 -6.00 1.81 16.99
C GLU A 148 -7.38 1.34 17.49
N ALA A 149 -8.17 0.69 16.62
CA ALA A 149 -9.43 0.05 16.96
C ALA A 149 -9.28 -1.35 17.61
N GLY A 150 -8.05 -1.82 17.86
CA GLY A 150 -7.76 -3.05 18.60
C GLY A 150 -7.51 -4.30 17.74
N TYR A 151 -7.50 -4.20 16.41
CA TYR A 151 -7.13 -5.33 15.56
C TYR A 151 -5.64 -5.67 15.71
N LYS A 152 -5.34 -6.96 15.87
CA LYS A 152 -4.03 -7.39 16.35
C LYS A 152 -3.06 -7.75 15.24
N ASP A 153 -3.53 -8.54 14.28
CA ASP A 153 -2.73 -9.09 13.20
C ASP A 153 -3.04 -8.39 11.87
N LEU A 154 -2.14 -7.48 11.49
CA LEU A 154 -2.32 -6.54 10.41
C LEU A 154 -1.06 -6.51 9.55
N THR A 155 -1.24 -6.79 8.26
CA THR A 155 -0.18 -6.72 7.27
C THR A 155 -0.58 -5.74 6.17
N ASN A 156 0.27 -4.75 5.90
CA ASN A 156 0.14 -3.87 4.75
C ASN A 156 0.71 -4.57 3.51
N VAL A 157 -0.06 -4.63 2.42
CA VAL A 157 0.44 -5.05 1.11
C VAL A 157 1.13 -3.85 0.46
N SER A 158 2.45 -3.75 0.62
CA SER A 158 3.26 -2.56 0.34
C SER A 158 3.26 -2.15 -1.13
N ASP A 159 3.18 -3.11 -2.05
CA ASP A 159 3.11 -2.81 -3.48
C ASP A 159 1.70 -2.42 -3.94
N GLY A 160 0.68 -2.76 -3.15
CA GLY A 160 -0.72 -2.62 -3.56
C GLY A 160 -1.08 -3.44 -4.81
N PHE A 161 -2.22 -3.07 -5.43
CA PHE A 161 -2.77 -3.78 -6.57
C PHE A 161 -2.07 -3.45 -7.89
N GLU A 162 -1.75 -2.17 -8.11
CA GLU A 162 -1.15 -1.69 -9.37
C GLU A 162 0.31 -1.25 -9.21
N GLY A 163 0.86 -1.17 -8.00
CA GLY A 163 2.27 -0.79 -7.82
C GLY A 163 2.57 0.67 -8.14
N ALA A 164 3.87 0.97 -8.20
CA ALA A 164 4.44 2.25 -8.58
C ALA A 164 4.24 2.55 -10.09
N LYS A 165 4.43 3.82 -10.47
CA LYS A 165 4.49 4.20 -11.87
C LYS A 165 5.90 3.95 -12.41
N ASN A 166 6.00 3.43 -13.62
CA ASN A 166 7.26 3.40 -14.36
C ASN A 166 7.65 4.78 -14.91
N ALA A 167 8.80 4.87 -15.56
CA ALA A 167 9.30 6.11 -16.17
C ALA A 167 8.34 6.73 -17.21
N SER A 168 7.43 5.95 -17.79
CA SER A 168 6.39 6.42 -18.71
C SER A 168 5.06 6.75 -18.02
N GLY A 169 5.02 6.76 -16.69
CA GLY A 169 3.84 7.07 -15.89
C GLY A 169 2.80 5.95 -15.80
N ARG A 170 3.11 4.73 -16.25
CA ARG A 170 2.19 3.58 -16.28
C ARG A 170 2.36 2.70 -15.03
N ARG A 171 1.26 2.21 -14.47
CA ARG A 171 1.23 1.26 -13.36
C ARG A 171 1.00 -0.18 -13.84
N GLY A 172 1.15 -1.14 -12.94
CA GLY A 172 0.90 -2.56 -13.18
C GLY A 172 2.03 -3.31 -13.88
N LEU A 173 3.22 -2.70 -13.97
CA LEU A 173 4.37 -3.23 -14.72
C LEU A 173 5.63 -3.44 -13.88
N LEU A 174 5.81 -2.66 -12.81
CA LEU A 174 7.03 -2.71 -12.00
C LEU A 174 6.88 -3.65 -10.79
N ASN A 175 5.81 -3.44 -10.03
CA ASN A 175 5.46 -4.20 -8.83
C ASN A 175 3.93 -4.18 -8.64
N GLY A 176 3.47 -4.82 -7.57
CA GLY A 176 2.05 -4.91 -7.22
C GLY A 176 1.41 -6.18 -7.73
N TRP A 177 0.19 -6.42 -7.24
CA TRP A 177 -0.57 -7.65 -7.50
C TRP A 177 -0.63 -8.04 -8.98
N LYS A 178 -0.85 -7.05 -9.86
CA LYS A 178 -0.87 -7.25 -11.32
C LYS A 178 0.50 -7.61 -11.90
N ALA A 179 1.55 -6.90 -11.50
CA ALA A 179 2.90 -7.13 -12.04
C ALA A 179 3.48 -8.48 -11.56
N ALA A 180 3.11 -8.90 -10.36
CA ALA A 180 3.44 -10.21 -9.80
C ALA A 180 2.60 -11.37 -10.42
N ASN A 181 1.76 -11.08 -11.42
CA ASN A 181 0.92 -12.05 -12.13
C ASN A 181 0.03 -12.90 -11.19
N LEU A 182 -0.42 -12.30 -10.08
CA LEU A 182 -1.30 -12.94 -9.11
C LEU A 182 -2.75 -12.97 -9.61
N PRO A 183 -3.62 -13.89 -9.15
CA PRO A 183 -5.00 -13.98 -9.64
C PRO A 183 -5.79 -12.68 -9.43
N TRP A 184 -6.39 -12.15 -10.49
CA TRP A 184 -7.30 -10.98 -10.45
C TRP A 184 -8.32 -11.05 -11.58
N ASN A 185 -9.46 -10.39 -11.40
CA ASN A 185 -10.53 -10.32 -12.39
C ASN A 185 -11.00 -8.87 -12.60
N GLN A 186 -11.58 -8.61 -13.76
CA GLN A 186 -12.21 -7.35 -14.12
C GLN A 186 -13.46 -7.69 -14.94
N ASP A 187 -14.59 -7.71 -14.26
CA ASP A 187 -15.91 -8.03 -14.81
C ASP A 187 -16.79 -6.78 -14.89
#